data_AF-A0A1C5UCE6-F1
#
_entry.id   AF-A0A1C5UCE6-F1
#
_cell.length_a   1.000
_cell.length_b   1.000
_cell.length_c   1.000
_cell.angle_alpha   90.00
_cell.angle_beta   90.00
_cell.angle_gamma   90.00
#
_symmetry.space_group_name_H-M   'P 1'
#
loop_
_entity.id
_entity.type
_entity.pdbx_description
1 polymer ?
#
loop_
_entity_poly.entity_id
_entity_poly.type
_entity_poly.pdbx_seq_one_letter_code
_entity_poly.pdbx_strand_id
1 'polypeptide(L)'
;MSEFGIKIKNIEASTLYEYNNGVRDHYEYKDAMFTNSLFSDFLKENGLKVWKEESTRDIICLEFNFGSRSYEEEIAHLQKVAKNARTEYKLAKSYGYKSQIQKKRNKRKKLSQLFQEANKNKDRYHKHTKEEIRKLFYNDGVNVEYITRKKNDDIIKREIIHYKMLYRSTGKAKKGSCMFICDRLYKKAIKFLYMGIRLPKRNSPTVEISAYAPLISSAIVGKVKINPKNILILKDVDRSFFTKVVSIETDENKHCYAKHIDNYELKNTMFDGQALIDSSIFPTWGNGYILLRHHFCKMAAFSTNIQQFFRDYFGENYYSAIVKDMFGVEHFVKDIELITTDNAMKWLKFDKSYEYWCDRVYENGCMFGIVKTAHESKLGEVQRMSYQMVNSLDEEIMPNVVKESVEYINKLKQDNSEFLKYLEKNKNFSNDYEVLIALCNQNPDFVRSSYFRDRKKAIIKGYVLI
;
A
#
# COMPACT_ATOMS: atom_id res chain seq x y z
N MET A 1 -9.96 16.22 -10.96
CA MET A 1 -8.98 15.32 -10.28
C MET A 1 -9.59 13.95 -9.97
N SER A 2 -8.81 12.87 -10.10
CA SER A 2 -9.24 11.52 -9.73
C SER A 2 -9.50 11.40 -8.21
N GLU A 3 -10.59 10.74 -7.86
CA GLU A 3 -10.99 10.42 -6.48
C GLU A 3 -9.87 9.76 -5.66
N PHE A 4 -9.02 8.95 -6.32
CA PHE A 4 -8.09 8.07 -5.64
C PHE A 4 -6.63 8.59 -5.60
N GLY A 5 -6.23 9.46 -6.53
CA GLY A 5 -4.89 10.03 -6.57
C GLY A 5 -4.38 10.34 -7.98
N ILE A 6 -3.07 10.51 -8.12
CA ILE A 6 -2.39 10.85 -9.38
C ILE A 6 -1.68 9.61 -9.93
N LYS A 7 -1.86 9.30 -11.22
CA LYS A 7 -1.14 8.20 -11.87
C LYS A 7 0.36 8.50 -11.96
N ILE A 8 1.17 7.50 -11.63
CA ILE A 8 2.63 7.51 -11.73
C ILE A 8 3.11 6.22 -12.39
N LYS A 9 4.33 6.23 -12.94
CA LYS A 9 4.96 5.01 -13.44
C LYS A 9 5.49 4.16 -12.29
N ASN A 10 5.25 2.86 -12.35
CA ASN A 10 5.91 1.84 -11.55
C ASN A 10 6.86 1.06 -12.46
N ILE A 11 8.15 1.32 -12.35
CA ILE A 11 9.19 0.87 -13.29
C ILE A 11 9.96 -0.30 -12.68
N GLU A 12 10.27 -1.31 -13.49
CA GLU A 12 11.18 -2.38 -13.10
C GLU A 12 12.62 -1.88 -13.17
N ALA A 13 13.27 -1.77 -12.00
CA ALA A 13 14.57 -1.14 -11.83
C ALA A 13 15.65 -1.77 -12.70
N SER A 14 15.66 -3.09 -12.84
CA SER A 14 16.69 -3.80 -13.60
C SER A 14 16.58 -3.56 -15.10
N THR A 15 15.36 -3.46 -15.62
CA THR A 15 15.15 -3.10 -17.04
C THR A 15 15.52 -1.65 -17.31
N LEU A 16 15.32 -0.75 -16.33
CA LEU A 16 15.76 0.64 -16.41
C LEU A 16 17.28 0.77 -16.35
N TYR A 17 17.93 -0.02 -15.50
CA TYR A 17 19.39 -0.12 -15.44
C TYR A 17 19.98 -0.57 -16.79
N GLU A 18 19.48 -1.69 -17.34
CA GLU A 18 19.88 -2.22 -18.64
C GLU A 18 19.65 -1.22 -19.78
N TYR A 19 18.52 -0.51 -19.74
CA TYR A 19 18.20 0.55 -20.70
C TYR A 19 19.19 1.72 -20.62
N ASN A 20 19.49 2.20 -19.41
CA ASN A 20 20.45 3.28 -19.20
C ASN A 20 21.88 2.90 -19.62
N ASN A 21 22.24 1.62 -19.52
CA ASN A 21 23.51 1.09 -20.03
C ASN A 21 23.50 0.82 -21.54
N GLY A 22 22.36 0.99 -22.22
CA GLY A 22 22.22 0.79 -23.67
C GLY A 22 22.26 -0.67 -24.11
N VAL A 23 21.96 -1.62 -23.21
CA VAL A 23 21.85 -3.06 -23.53
C VAL A 23 20.39 -3.50 -23.71
N ARG A 24 19.44 -2.57 -23.58
CA ARG A 24 18.01 -2.80 -23.78
C ARG A 24 17.37 -1.57 -24.43
N ASP A 25 16.39 -1.78 -25.33
CA ASP A 25 15.74 -0.69 -26.08
C ASP A 25 14.64 0.07 -25.32
N HIS A 26 14.11 -0.52 -24.25
CA HIS A 26 13.02 0.05 -23.44
C HIS A 26 13.07 -0.48 -22.02
N TYR A 27 12.59 0.29 -21.05
CA TYR A 27 12.36 -0.21 -19.69
C TYR A 27 10.89 -0.62 -19.49
N GLU A 28 10.67 -1.62 -18.65
CA GLU A 28 9.33 -2.12 -18.34
C GLU A 28 8.69 -1.28 -17.24
N TYR A 29 7.42 -0.93 -17.42
CA TYR A 29 6.66 -0.22 -16.40
C TYR A 29 5.17 -0.57 -16.46
N LYS A 30 4.50 -0.33 -15.34
CA LYS A 30 3.05 -0.39 -15.18
C LYS A 30 2.54 0.94 -14.62
N ASP A 31 1.25 1.16 -14.72
CA ASP A 31 0.63 2.28 -14.00
C ASP A 31 0.49 1.96 -12.51
N ALA A 32 0.79 2.95 -11.69
CA ALA A 32 0.50 2.94 -10.27
C ALA A 32 -0.11 4.28 -9.86
N MET A 33 -0.52 4.37 -8.60
CA MET A 33 -1.19 5.54 -8.07
C MET A 33 -0.38 6.14 -6.93
N PHE A 34 -0.12 7.44 -7.02
CA PHE A 34 0.29 8.28 -5.91
C PHE A 34 -0.98 8.81 -5.24
N THR A 35 -1.32 8.20 -4.11
CA THR A 35 -2.61 8.38 -3.44
C THR A 35 -2.79 9.77 -2.86
N ASN A 36 -4.03 10.26 -2.86
CA ASN A 36 -4.39 11.49 -2.16
C ASN A 36 -3.99 11.38 -0.68
N SER A 37 -3.23 12.36 -0.21
CA SER A 37 -2.62 12.43 1.13
C SER A 37 -2.21 13.87 1.45
N LEU A 38 -1.99 14.18 2.73
CA LEU A 38 -1.44 15.48 3.13
C LEU A 38 -0.11 15.78 2.43
N PHE A 39 0.73 14.76 2.26
CA PHE A 39 1.97 14.90 1.49
C PHE A 39 1.72 15.22 0.01
N SER A 40 0.72 14.60 -0.61
CA SER A 40 0.38 14.89 -2.01
C SER A 40 -0.10 16.33 -2.18
N ASP A 41 -0.82 16.87 -1.21
CA ASP A 41 -1.33 18.25 -1.24
C ASP A 41 -0.18 19.25 -1.08
N PHE A 42 0.71 19.00 -0.10
CA PHE A 42 1.95 19.76 0.04
C PHE A 42 2.75 19.80 -1.26
N LEU A 43 2.93 18.65 -1.93
CA LEU A 43 3.69 18.62 -3.19
C LEU A 43 3.02 19.42 -4.30
N LYS A 44 1.68 19.37 -4.44
CA LYS A 44 0.92 20.17 -5.41
C LYS A 44 1.15 21.66 -5.19
N GLU A 45 1.03 22.11 -3.95
CA GLU A 45 1.27 23.51 -3.55
C GLU A 45 2.75 23.93 -3.74
N ASN A 46 3.68 22.97 -3.71
CA ASN A 46 5.12 23.23 -3.79
C ASN A 46 5.76 22.94 -5.15
N GLY A 47 4.93 22.85 -6.20
CA GLY A 47 5.39 22.81 -7.60
C GLY A 47 5.50 21.42 -8.22
N LEU A 48 4.70 20.46 -7.75
CA LEU A 48 4.43 19.20 -8.44
C LEU A 48 3.71 19.47 -9.76
N LYS A 49 4.29 19.01 -10.86
CA LYS A 49 3.69 19.14 -12.19
C LYS A 49 2.70 18.00 -12.41
N VAL A 50 1.42 18.32 -12.54
CA VAL A 50 0.36 17.37 -12.87
C VAL A 50 -0.13 17.63 -14.28
N TRP A 51 -0.08 16.60 -15.12
CA TRP A 51 -0.55 16.67 -16.51
C TRP A 51 -1.99 16.17 -16.61
N LYS A 52 -2.85 17.01 -17.19
CA LYS A 52 -4.30 16.77 -17.36
C LYS A 52 -5.01 16.35 -16.06
N GLU A 53 -4.52 16.80 -14.91
CA GLU A 53 -5.02 16.40 -13.58
C GLU A 53 -5.02 14.88 -13.29
N GLU A 54 -4.38 14.07 -14.14
CA GLU A 54 -4.46 12.61 -14.07
C GLU A 54 -3.14 11.96 -13.74
N SER A 55 -2.02 12.56 -14.15
CA SER A 55 -0.71 11.90 -14.06
C SER A 55 0.42 12.87 -13.76
N THR A 56 1.52 12.36 -13.23
CA THR A 56 2.74 13.14 -13.04
C THR A 56 3.96 12.34 -13.46
N ARG A 57 4.98 13.05 -13.95
CA ARG A 57 6.34 12.52 -14.13
C ARG A 57 7.25 12.90 -12.97
N ASP A 58 6.84 13.78 -12.06
CA ASP A 58 7.72 14.23 -10.99
C ASP A 58 7.95 13.15 -9.92
N ILE A 59 7.14 12.09 -9.91
CA ILE A 59 7.21 10.96 -8.97
C ILE A 59 7.15 9.66 -9.75
N ILE A 60 7.97 8.69 -9.36
CA ILE A 60 7.93 7.31 -9.86
C ILE A 60 8.00 6.32 -8.70
N CYS A 61 7.58 5.08 -8.97
CA CYS A 61 7.85 3.94 -8.11
C CYS A 61 8.84 3.02 -8.82
N LEU A 62 9.80 2.48 -8.08
CA LEU A 62 10.69 1.43 -8.57
C LEU A 62 10.40 0.11 -7.86
N GLU A 63 10.26 -0.95 -8.65
CA GLU A 63 10.25 -2.35 -8.20
C GLU A 63 11.58 -3.01 -8.52
N PHE A 64 12.01 -3.92 -7.65
CA PHE A 64 13.30 -4.59 -7.72
C PHE A 64 13.07 -6.10 -7.67
N ASN A 65 12.53 -6.64 -8.75
CA ASN A 65 12.07 -8.03 -8.79
C ASN A 65 13.21 -9.00 -9.14
N PHE A 66 14.12 -8.58 -10.02
CA PHE A 66 15.26 -9.38 -10.48
C PHE A 66 16.52 -8.51 -10.67
N GLY A 67 17.67 -9.10 -10.98
CA GLY A 67 18.93 -8.39 -11.28
C GLY A 67 19.17 -8.21 -12.79
N SER A 68 20.33 -7.65 -13.17
CA SER A 68 20.78 -7.61 -14.58
C SER A 68 21.62 -8.84 -14.94
N ARG A 69 21.66 -9.16 -16.23
CA ARG A 69 22.42 -10.29 -16.77
C ARG A 69 23.83 -9.90 -17.17
N SER A 70 24.77 -10.84 -16.99
CA SER A 70 26.02 -10.85 -17.75
C SER A 70 25.75 -11.10 -19.24
N TYR A 71 26.74 -10.81 -20.07
CA TYR A 71 26.67 -11.11 -21.51
C TYR A 71 26.43 -12.61 -21.75
N GLU A 72 27.15 -13.48 -21.04
CA GLU A 72 27.03 -14.94 -21.17
C GLU A 72 25.62 -15.42 -20.81
N GLU A 73 25.04 -14.88 -19.73
CA GLU A 73 23.67 -15.19 -19.32
C GLU A 73 22.63 -14.69 -20.32
N GLU A 74 22.83 -13.52 -20.93
CA GLU A 74 21.92 -12.99 -21.95
C GLU A 74 21.99 -13.84 -23.23
N ILE A 75 23.18 -14.21 -23.68
CA ILE A 75 23.34 -15.11 -24.83
C ILE A 75 22.69 -16.48 -24.57
N ALA A 76 22.92 -17.06 -23.39
CA ALA A 76 22.27 -18.32 -23.01
C ALA A 76 20.74 -18.20 -22.96
N HIS A 77 20.23 -17.08 -22.44
CA HIS A 77 18.80 -16.79 -22.44
C HIS A 77 18.23 -16.68 -23.86
N LEU A 78 18.86 -15.87 -24.72
CA LEU A 78 18.45 -15.70 -26.11
C LEU A 78 18.48 -17.03 -26.88
N GLN A 79 19.46 -17.90 -26.62
CA GLN A 79 19.55 -19.24 -27.22
C GLN A 79 18.36 -20.12 -26.79
N LYS A 80 18.03 -20.12 -25.50
CA LYS A 80 16.87 -20.85 -24.96
C LYS A 80 15.56 -20.35 -25.59
N VAL A 81 15.38 -19.04 -25.66
CA VAL A 81 14.18 -18.42 -26.26
C VAL A 81 14.11 -18.69 -27.77
N ALA A 82 15.25 -18.67 -28.48
CA ALA A 82 15.32 -19.00 -29.90
C ALA A 82 14.97 -20.46 -30.18
N LYS A 83 15.40 -21.41 -29.34
CA LYS A 83 15.01 -22.82 -29.43
C LYS A 83 13.49 -22.98 -29.30
N ASN A 84 12.89 -22.35 -28.29
CA ASN A 84 11.43 -22.38 -28.10
C ASN A 84 10.68 -21.72 -29.27
N ALA A 85 11.16 -20.56 -29.75
CA ALA A 85 10.57 -19.88 -30.90
C ALA A 85 10.64 -20.71 -32.19
N ARG A 86 11.69 -21.52 -32.36
CA ARG A 86 11.81 -22.47 -33.49
C ARG A 86 10.76 -23.57 -33.40
N THR A 87 10.54 -24.14 -32.21
CA THR A 87 9.49 -25.15 -31.97
C THR A 87 8.10 -24.58 -32.18
N GLU A 88 7.79 -23.40 -31.61
CA GLU A 88 6.51 -22.70 -31.82
C GLU A 88 6.23 -22.42 -33.32
N TYR A 89 7.27 -22.05 -34.08
CA TYR A 89 7.14 -21.82 -35.52
C TYR A 89 6.84 -23.11 -36.31
N LYS A 90 7.50 -24.23 -35.96
CA LYS A 90 7.23 -25.54 -36.58
C LYS A 90 5.80 -26.00 -36.31
N LEU A 91 5.34 -25.87 -35.05
CA LEU A 91 3.96 -26.18 -34.66
C LEU A 91 2.96 -25.30 -35.44
N ALA A 92 3.16 -23.99 -35.46
CA ALA A 92 2.29 -23.08 -36.21
C ALA A 92 2.24 -23.41 -37.72
N LYS A 93 3.36 -23.87 -38.31
CA LYS A 93 3.40 -24.32 -39.70
C LYS A 93 2.59 -25.61 -39.91
N SER A 94 2.62 -26.53 -38.95
CA SER A 94 1.84 -27.78 -38.98
C SER A 94 0.33 -27.54 -38.89
N TYR A 95 -0.12 -26.53 -38.14
CA TYR A 95 -1.54 -26.19 -37.99
C TYR A 95 -2.09 -25.29 -39.13
N GLY A 96 -1.24 -24.79 -40.04
CA GLY A 96 -1.68 -24.07 -41.25
C GLY A 96 -2.18 -22.62 -41.07
N TYR A 97 -2.25 -22.09 -39.85
CA TYR A 97 -2.74 -20.72 -39.61
C TYR A 97 -1.74 -19.63 -40.07
N LYS A 98 -1.98 -19.04 -41.25
CA LYS A 98 -1.10 -18.02 -41.89
C LYS A 98 -0.70 -16.86 -40.95
N SER A 99 -1.65 -16.35 -40.15
CA SER A 99 -1.40 -15.23 -39.22
C SER A 99 -0.44 -15.61 -38.09
N GLN A 100 -0.55 -16.83 -37.55
CA GLN A 100 0.34 -17.34 -36.51
C GLN A 100 1.74 -17.62 -37.05
N ILE A 101 1.84 -18.21 -38.23
CA ILE A 101 3.12 -18.46 -38.91
C ILE A 101 3.90 -17.14 -39.09
N GLN A 102 3.23 -16.08 -39.54
CA GLN A 102 3.86 -14.77 -39.72
C GLN A 102 4.32 -14.15 -38.40
N LYS A 103 3.49 -14.20 -37.34
CA LYS A 103 3.87 -13.74 -36.00
C LYS A 103 5.10 -14.46 -35.46
N LYS A 104 5.14 -15.80 -35.58
CA LYS A 104 6.28 -16.60 -35.12
C LYS A 104 7.54 -16.36 -35.97
N ARG A 105 7.39 -16.10 -37.28
CA ARG A 105 8.52 -15.69 -38.16
C ARG A 105 9.11 -14.35 -37.72
N ASN A 106 8.28 -13.35 -37.42
CA ASN A 106 8.73 -12.04 -36.94
C ASN A 106 9.44 -12.14 -35.58
N LYS A 107 8.94 -12.97 -34.65
CA LYS A 107 9.60 -13.27 -33.37
C LYS A 107 11.04 -13.78 -33.57
N ARG A 108 11.24 -14.69 -34.54
CA ARG A 108 12.58 -15.22 -34.88
C ARG A 108 13.51 -14.15 -35.47
N LYS A 109 13.00 -13.28 -36.36
CA LYS A 109 13.79 -12.16 -36.90
C LYS A 109 14.25 -11.22 -35.79
N LYS A 110 13.34 -10.85 -34.88
CA LYS A 110 13.64 -9.99 -33.73
C LYS A 110 14.69 -10.61 -32.81
N LEU A 111 14.60 -11.92 -32.53
CA LEU A 111 15.63 -12.63 -31.75
C LEU A 111 17.00 -12.59 -32.42
N SER A 112 17.06 -12.71 -33.75
CA SER A 112 18.33 -12.60 -34.48
C SER A 112 18.93 -11.19 -34.38
N GLN A 113 18.11 -10.15 -34.36
CA GLN A 113 18.56 -8.76 -34.15
C GLN A 113 19.11 -8.58 -32.73
N LEU A 114 18.38 -9.07 -31.72
CA LEU A 114 18.82 -9.02 -30.32
C LEU A 114 20.17 -9.73 -30.11
N PHE A 115 20.42 -10.86 -30.80
CA PHE A 115 21.73 -11.51 -30.77
C PHE A 115 22.86 -10.62 -31.33
N GLN A 116 22.60 -9.94 -32.46
CA GLN A 116 23.59 -9.04 -33.06
C GLN A 116 23.86 -7.83 -32.16
N GLU A 117 22.83 -7.26 -31.56
CA GLU A 117 22.93 -6.16 -30.61
C GLU A 117 23.67 -6.56 -29.34
N ALA A 118 23.36 -7.73 -28.77
CA ALA A 118 24.05 -8.26 -27.60
C ALA A 118 25.56 -8.43 -27.88
N ASN A 119 25.93 -8.98 -29.04
CA ASN A 119 27.33 -9.12 -29.44
C ASN A 119 28.02 -7.76 -29.62
N LYS A 120 27.32 -6.78 -30.19
CA LYS A 120 27.87 -5.43 -30.41
C LYS A 120 28.08 -4.66 -29.09
N ASN A 121 27.23 -4.91 -28.10
CA ASN A 121 27.25 -4.22 -26.80
C ASN A 121 27.84 -5.08 -25.67
N LYS A 122 28.67 -6.08 -26.00
CA LYS A 122 29.21 -7.06 -25.04
C LYS A 122 29.76 -6.42 -23.75
N ASP A 123 30.56 -5.36 -23.89
CA ASP A 123 31.25 -4.73 -22.76
C ASP A 123 30.33 -3.94 -21.83
N ARG A 124 29.07 -3.70 -22.23
CA ARG A 124 28.07 -2.93 -21.46
C ARG A 124 27.19 -3.81 -20.57
N TYR A 125 27.30 -5.14 -20.72
CA TYR A 125 26.58 -6.07 -19.86
C TYR A 125 27.32 -6.24 -18.54
N HIS A 126 26.72 -5.69 -17.48
CA HIS A 126 27.21 -5.86 -16.13
C HIS A 126 26.19 -6.64 -15.31
N LYS A 127 26.63 -7.78 -14.78
CA LYS A 127 25.81 -8.58 -13.86
C LYS A 127 25.72 -7.87 -12.52
N HIS A 128 24.51 -7.55 -12.13
CA HIS A 128 24.20 -7.07 -10.80
C HIS A 128 23.00 -7.83 -10.25
N THR A 129 23.08 -8.21 -9.00
CA THR A 129 21.94 -8.64 -8.20
C THR A 129 20.94 -7.49 -8.04
N LYS A 130 19.68 -7.83 -7.75
CA LYS A 130 18.64 -6.83 -7.44
C LYS A 130 19.03 -5.90 -6.27
N GLU A 131 19.83 -6.41 -5.33
CA GLU A 131 20.28 -5.67 -4.15
C GLU A 131 21.37 -4.64 -4.51
N GLU A 132 22.26 -4.97 -5.46
CA GLU A 132 23.28 -4.05 -5.95
C GLU A 132 22.66 -2.91 -6.75
N ILE A 133 21.73 -3.20 -7.65
CA ILE A 133 20.97 -2.18 -8.40
C ILE A 133 20.20 -1.28 -7.44
N ARG A 134 19.61 -1.86 -6.39
CA ARG A 134 18.94 -1.09 -5.33
C ARG A 134 19.88 -0.15 -4.61
N LYS A 135 21.05 -0.63 -4.18
CA LYS A 135 22.07 0.20 -3.51
C LYS A 135 22.50 1.36 -4.42
N LEU A 136 22.77 1.07 -5.70
CA LEU A 136 23.13 2.07 -6.71
C LEU A 136 22.06 3.16 -6.80
N PHE A 137 20.81 2.77 -7.08
CA PHE A 137 19.73 3.75 -7.25
C PHE A 137 19.39 4.50 -5.97
N TYR A 138 19.64 3.92 -4.79
CA TYR A 138 19.35 4.57 -3.51
C TYR A 138 20.35 5.66 -3.19
N ASN A 139 21.62 5.43 -3.53
CA ASN A 139 22.71 6.36 -3.26
C ASN A 139 22.79 7.44 -4.34
N ASP A 140 22.73 7.04 -5.60
CA ASP A 140 23.06 7.92 -6.73
C ASP A 140 21.83 8.48 -7.44
N GLY A 141 20.65 7.94 -7.13
CA GLY A 141 19.43 8.19 -7.90
C GLY A 141 19.43 7.45 -9.25
N VAL A 142 18.50 7.81 -10.12
CA VAL A 142 18.36 7.19 -11.45
C VAL A 142 17.81 8.17 -12.47
N ASN A 143 18.32 8.08 -13.70
CA ASN A 143 17.79 8.82 -14.85
C ASN A 143 16.70 8.00 -15.53
N VAL A 144 15.58 8.66 -15.88
CA VAL A 144 14.52 8.07 -16.72
C VAL A 144 14.35 8.94 -17.95
N GLU A 145 14.50 8.34 -19.13
CA GLU A 145 14.18 8.99 -20.40
C GLU A 145 12.69 8.85 -20.72
N TYR A 146 12.08 9.98 -21.09
CA TYR A 146 10.72 10.08 -21.61
C TYR A 146 10.79 10.53 -23.06
N ILE A 147 10.35 9.66 -23.96
CA ILE A 147 10.31 9.93 -25.41
C ILE A 147 8.86 10.24 -25.81
N THR A 148 8.65 11.34 -26.52
CA THR A 148 7.40 11.64 -27.22
C THR A 148 7.58 11.37 -28.70
N ARG A 149 6.73 10.51 -29.28
CA ARG A 149 6.80 10.12 -30.70
C ARG A 149 5.57 10.59 -31.48
N LYS A 150 5.73 10.85 -32.78
CA LYS A 150 4.64 11.07 -33.74
C LYS A 150 3.97 9.75 -34.12
N LYS A 151 2.84 9.81 -34.84
CA LYS A 151 2.16 8.64 -35.42
C LYS A 151 3.05 7.84 -36.40
N ASN A 152 4.05 8.48 -37.02
CA ASN A 152 5.03 7.85 -37.91
C ASN A 152 6.30 7.37 -37.18
N ASP A 153 6.27 7.29 -35.84
CA ASP A 153 7.34 6.82 -34.96
C ASP A 153 8.58 7.75 -34.84
N ASP A 154 8.55 8.93 -35.47
CA ASP A 154 9.59 9.95 -35.31
C ASP A 154 9.58 10.55 -33.89
N ILE A 155 10.78 10.72 -33.33
CA ILE A 155 10.96 11.30 -32.00
C ILE A 155 10.79 12.82 -32.07
N ILE A 156 9.78 13.33 -31.36
CA ILE A 156 9.48 14.76 -31.25
C ILE A 156 10.31 15.39 -30.13
N LYS A 157 10.38 14.70 -28.99
CA LYS A 157 10.99 15.23 -27.77
C LYS A 157 11.58 14.09 -26.95
N ARG A 158 12.79 14.32 -26.43
CA ARG A 158 13.42 13.52 -25.38
C ARG A 158 13.54 14.39 -24.14
N GLU A 159 13.13 13.85 -23.01
CA GLU A 159 13.24 14.49 -21.70
C GLU A 159 13.84 13.48 -20.73
N ILE A 160 14.99 13.81 -20.15
CA ILE A 160 15.63 12.98 -19.12
C ILE A 160 15.37 13.64 -17.77
N ILE A 161 14.77 12.88 -16.85
CA ILE A 161 14.52 13.35 -15.49
C ILE A 161 15.35 12.49 -14.54
N HIS A 162 16.11 13.14 -13.68
CA HIS A 162 16.85 12.49 -12.60
C HIS A 162 15.98 12.39 -11.34
N TYR A 163 15.90 11.20 -10.78
CA TYR A 163 15.10 10.89 -9.60
C TYR A 163 15.96 10.43 -8.43
N LYS A 164 15.58 10.85 -7.22
CA LYS A 164 16.20 10.45 -5.97
C LYS A 164 15.25 9.62 -5.13
N MET A 165 15.81 8.64 -4.42
CA MET A 165 15.07 7.81 -3.47
C MET A 165 14.46 8.72 -2.40
N LEU A 166 13.13 8.65 -2.24
CA LEU A 166 12.41 9.53 -1.32
C LEU A 166 11.96 8.79 -0.06
N TYR A 167 11.13 7.76 -0.20
CA TYR A 167 10.61 7.00 0.94
C TYR A 167 10.04 5.63 0.52
N ARG A 168 9.71 4.80 1.52
CA ARG A 168 8.91 3.58 1.35
C ARG A 168 7.64 3.70 2.19
N SER A 169 6.48 3.47 1.60
CA SER A 169 5.27 3.26 2.41
C SER A 169 5.30 1.86 3.04
N THR A 170 4.50 1.64 4.08
CA THR A 170 4.43 0.34 4.77
C THR A 170 4.11 -0.82 3.82
N GLY A 171 3.17 -0.62 2.89
CA GLY A 171 2.83 -1.61 1.87
C GLY A 171 3.96 -1.86 0.86
N LYS A 172 4.71 -0.81 0.49
CA LYS A 172 5.83 -0.93 -0.44
C LYS A 172 7.07 -1.56 0.21
N ALA A 173 7.29 -1.31 1.50
CA ALA A 173 8.34 -1.98 2.27
C ALA A 173 8.16 -3.51 2.25
N LYS A 174 6.94 -4.01 2.41
CA LYS A 174 6.63 -5.45 2.30
C LYS A 174 6.94 -6.03 0.91
N LYS A 175 6.72 -5.26 -0.15
CA LYS A 175 6.98 -5.67 -1.54
C LYS A 175 8.41 -5.39 -2.02
N GLY A 176 9.24 -4.71 -1.21
CA GLY A 176 10.57 -4.27 -1.61
C GLY A 176 10.60 -3.15 -2.67
N SER A 177 9.49 -2.44 -2.88
CA SER A 177 9.39 -1.31 -3.81
C SER A 177 9.57 0.04 -3.10
N CYS A 178 9.85 1.10 -3.86
CA CYS A 178 10.21 2.40 -3.29
C CYS A 178 9.76 3.59 -4.14
N MET A 179 9.44 4.70 -3.47
CA MET A 179 9.05 5.95 -4.08
C MET A 179 10.28 6.81 -4.36
N PHE A 180 10.33 7.36 -5.55
CA PHE A 180 11.38 8.23 -6.05
C PHE A 180 10.75 9.54 -6.53
N ILE A 181 11.44 10.66 -6.37
CA ILE A 181 10.97 11.98 -6.79
C ILE A 181 12.06 12.69 -7.61
N CYS A 182 11.65 13.52 -8.56
CA CYS A 182 12.58 14.32 -9.35
C CYS A 182 13.44 15.23 -8.46
N ASP A 183 14.70 15.41 -8.85
CA ASP A 183 15.69 16.14 -8.05
C ASP A 183 15.24 17.55 -7.62
N ARG A 184 14.57 18.27 -8.53
CA ARG A 184 14.03 19.61 -8.29
C ARG A 184 13.11 19.70 -7.06
N LEU A 185 12.34 18.65 -6.77
CA LEU A 185 11.42 18.62 -5.62
C LEU A 185 12.00 17.91 -4.40
N TYR A 186 13.10 17.17 -4.57
CA TYR A 186 13.64 16.28 -3.54
C TYR A 186 13.87 16.97 -2.19
N LYS A 187 14.58 18.12 -2.18
CA LYS A 187 14.90 18.85 -0.94
C LYS A 187 13.65 19.30 -0.17
N LYS A 188 12.62 19.78 -0.87
CA LYS A 188 11.35 20.20 -0.24
C LYS A 188 10.59 18.99 0.29
N ALA A 189 10.49 17.95 -0.53
CA ALA A 189 9.78 16.71 -0.21
C ALA A 189 10.38 16.00 1.01
N ILE A 190 11.70 15.82 1.05
CA ILE A 190 12.36 15.13 2.17
C ILE A 190 12.28 15.96 3.45
N LYS A 191 12.49 17.29 3.38
CA LYS A 191 12.36 18.18 4.53
C LYS A 191 10.95 18.11 5.12
N PHE A 192 9.92 18.07 4.27
CA PHE A 192 8.55 17.89 4.70
C PHE A 192 8.38 16.55 5.40
N LEU A 193 8.62 15.42 4.71
CA LEU A 193 8.45 14.08 5.26
C LEU A 193 9.16 13.89 6.62
N TYR A 194 10.37 14.40 6.74
CA TYR A 194 11.20 14.25 7.94
C TYR A 194 10.87 15.28 9.02
N MET A 195 9.87 16.15 8.81
CA MET A 195 9.54 17.23 9.72
C MET A 195 10.77 18.12 10.01
N GLY A 196 11.70 18.24 9.06
CA GLY A 196 12.98 18.95 9.24
C GLY A 196 14.00 18.28 10.18
N ILE A 197 13.71 17.10 10.73
CA ILE A 197 14.59 16.38 11.65
C ILE A 197 15.90 16.01 10.94
N ARG A 198 17.02 16.36 11.56
CA ARG A 198 18.36 15.93 11.16
C ARG A 198 18.77 14.75 12.00
N LEU A 199 19.12 13.65 11.34
CA LEU A 199 19.56 12.43 12.00
C LEU A 199 21.03 12.55 12.44
N PRO A 200 21.41 12.00 13.61
CA PRO A 200 22.79 12.00 14.05
C PRO A 200 23.65 11.11 13.15
N LYS A 201 24.95 11.40 13.04
CA LYS A 201 25.87 10.61 12.20
C LYS A 201 26.14 9.20 12.74
N ARG A 202 26.06 9.02 14.07
CA ARG A 202 26.27 7.74 14.76
C ARG A 202 24.97 7.37 15.48
N ASN A 203 24.67 6.07 15.55
CA ASN A 203 23.46 5.52 16.18
C ASN A 203 22.17 6.20 15.70
N SER A 204 22.09 6.50 14.41
CA SER A 204 20.91 7.10 13.81
C SER A 204 19.71 6.16 13.92
N PRO A 205 18.53 6.65 14.35
CA PRO A 205 17.29 5.87 14.41
C PRO A 205 16.69 5.70 13.00
N THR A 206 17.43 5.01 12.12
CA THR A 206 17.12 4.84 10.70
C THR A 206 15.88 3.98 10.47
N VAL A 207 15.61 3.04 11.38
CA VAL A 207 14.42 2.18 11.33
C VAL A 207 13.18 2.99 11.67
N GLU A 208 13.24 3.77 12.75
CA GLU A 208 12.15 4.59 13.26
C GLU A 208 11.80 5.70 12.27
N ILE A 209 12.80 6.44 11.76
CA ILE A 209 12.54 7.53 10.80
C ILE A 209 11.91 6.98 9.53
N SER A 210 12.38 5.82 9.05
CA SER A 210 11.83 5.16 7.86
C SER A 210 10.41 4.65 8.07
N ALA A 211 10.03 4.32 9.31
CA ALA A 211 8.68 3.89 9.66
C ALA A 211 7.72 5.07 9.81
N TYR A 212 8.16 6.19 10.40
CA TYR A 212 7.28 7.27 10.83
C TYR A 212 7.23 8.48 9.89
N ALA A 213 8.33 8.83 9.21
CA ALA A 213 8.32 9.92 8.22
C ALA A 213 7.28 9.70 7.10
N PRO A 214 7.05 8.46 6.60
CA PRO A 214 6.02 8.20 5.59
C PRO A 214 4.57 8.30 6.07
N LEU A 215 4.29 8.41 7.37
CA LEU A 215 2.90 8.38 7.88
C LEU A 215 2.01 9.45 7.24
N ILE A 216 2.55 10.64 6.99
CA ILE A 216 1.85 11.76 6.36
C ILE A 216 1.54 11.56 4.87
N SER A 217 2.17 10.55 4.25
CA SER A 217 1.90 10.13 2.87
C SER A 217 0.83 9.02 2.75
N SER A 218 0.22 8.62 3.87
CA SER A 218 -0.86 7.63 3.86
C SER A 218 -2.03 8.11 3.02
N ALA A 219 -2.65 7.21 2.26
CA ALA A 219 -3.88 7.49 1.54
C ALA A 219 -4.96 7.98 2.52
N ILE A 220 -5.61 9.08 2.19
CA ILE A 220 -6.70 9.66 2.98
C ILE A 220 -8.02 9.59 2.22
N VAL A 221 -9.10 9.35 2.96
CA VAL A 221 -10.50 9.41 2.48
C VAL A 221 -11.19 10.71 2.87
N GLY A 222 -10.56 11.49 3.77
CA GLY A 222 -11.06 12.79 4.20
C GLY A 222 -10.06 13.53 5.07
N LYS A 223 -10.45 14.69 5.58
CA LYS A 223 -9.65 15.50 6.51
C LYS A 223 -10.53 16.03 7.62
N VAL A 224 -9.92 16.31 8.76
CA VAL A 224 -10.53 17.02 9.88
C VAL A 224 -9.53 18.06 10.39
N LYS A 225 -10.01 19.26 10.70
CA LYS A 225 -9.17 20.32 11.26
C LYS A 225 -9.17 20.18 12.78
N ILE A 226 -7.99 20.06 13.38
CA ILE A 226 -7.84 19.94 14.84
C ILE A 226 -6.67 20.80 15.25
N ASN A 227 -6.91 21.79 16.10
CA ASN A 227 -5.82 22.61 16.64
C ASN A 227 -4.96 21.71 17.55
N PRO A 228 -3.63 21.61 17.35
CA PRO A 228 -2.79 20.75 18.18
C PRO A 228 -2.82 21.13 19.67
N LYS A 229 -3.14 22.39 20.01
CA LYS A 229 -3.33 22.86 21.40
C LYS A 229 -4.66 22.41 22.03
N ASN A 230 -5.62 21.99 21.22
CA ASN A 230 -6.88 21.41 21.67
C ASN A 230 -6.78 19.88 21.84
N ILE A 231 -5.57 19.33 21.70
CA ILE A 231 -5.29 17.90 21.90
C ILE A 231 -4.66 17.71 23.29
N LEU A 232 -5.36 17.00 24.17
CA LEU A 232 -4.83 16.56 25.45
C LEU A 232 -4.06 15.24 25.26
N ILE A 233 -2.75 15.26 25.52
CA ILE A 233 -1.87 14.10 25.36
C ILE A 233 -1.53 13.53 26.75
N LEU A 234 -1.95 12.31 27.03
CA LEU A 234 -1.74 11.63 28.31
C LEU A 234 -0.67 10.54 28.18
N LYS A 235 -0.17 10.04 29.31
CA LYS A 235 0.66 8.83 29.31
C LYS A 235 -0.21 7.60 29.09
N ASP A 236 0.29 6.65 28.32
CA ASP A 236 -0.32 5.34 28.23
C ASP A 236 -0.41 4.66 29.60
N VAL A 237 -1.43 3.82 29.75
CA VAL A 237 -1.72 3.08 30.98
C VAL A 237 -1.31 1.63 30.80
N ASP A 238 -0.34 1.20 31.61
CA ASP A 238 0.09 -0.20 31.65
C ASP A 238 -0.60 -0.97 32.78
N ARG A 239 -0.95 -2.22 32.50
CA ARG A 239 -1.48 -3.18 33.47
C ARG A 239 -0.79 -4.53 33.29
N SER A 240 -0.34 -5.11 34.40
CA SER A 240 0.27 -6.45 34.42
C SER A 240 -0.67 -7.45 35.06
N PHE A 241 -0.66 -8.69 34.55
CA PHE A 241 -1.30 -9.84 35.18
C PHE A 241 -0.51 -11.11 34.88
N PHE A 242 -0.65 -12.13 35.73
CA PHE A 242 0.01 -13.42 35.53
C PHE A 242 -0.87 -14.36 34.72
N THR A 243 -0.32 -15.00 33.69
CA THR A 243 -1.04 -16.00 32.89
C THR A 243 -0.09 -17.03 32.29
N LYS A 244 -0.66 -18.09 31.70
CA LYS A 244 0.10 -19.05 30.90
C LYS A 244 0.35 -18.46 29.53
N VAL A 245 1.60 -18.53 29.04
CA VAL A 245 1.97 -18.06 27.71
C VAL A 245 2.77 -19.11 26.96
N VAL A 246 2.74 -19.01 25.63
CA VAL A 246 3.64 -19.74 24.75
C VAL A 246 4.66 -18.74 24.21
N SER A 247 5.91 -18.88 24.64
CA SER A 247 7.04 -18.11 24.13
C SER A 247 7.65 -18.83 22.94
N ILE A 248 7.89 -18.12 21.83
CA ILE A 248 8.63 -18.66 20.69
C ILE A 248 10.09 -18.22 20.84
N GLU A 249 10.95 -19.18 21.18
CA GLU A 249 12.38 -18.95 21.42
C GLU A 249 13.20 -19.55 20.27
N THR A 250 14.48 -19.18 20.20
CA THR A 250 15.42 -19.72 19.20
C THR A 250 16.58 -20.41 19.89
N ASP A 251 16.92 -21.63 19.46
CA ASP A 251 18.10 -22.34 19.96
C ASP A 251 19.40 -21.76 19.37
N GLU A 252 20.54 -22.32 19.81
CA GLU A 252 21.87 -21.91 19.34
C GLU A 252 22.07 -22.07 17.82
N ASN A 253 21.31 -22.99 17.20
CA ASN A 253 21.31 -23.26 15.76
C ASN A 253 20.28 -22.41 15.00
N LYS A 254 19.60 -21.48 15.67
CA LYS A 254 18.52 -20.64 15.13
C LYS A 254 17.25 -21.43 14.74
N HIS A 255 17.01 -22.59 15.32
CA HIS A 255 15.72 -23.26 15.22
C HIS A 255 14.71 -22.66 16.19
N CYS A 256 13.51 -22.38 15.69
CA CYS A 256 12.41 -21.90 16.53
C CYS A 256 11.77 -23.07 17.29
N TYR A 257 11.51 -22.90 18.58
CA TYR A 257 10.73 -23.84 19.38
C TYR A 257 9.71 -23.11 20.27
N ALA A 258 8.61 -23.79 20.58
CA ALA A 258 7.56 -23.27 21.46
C ALA A 258 7.85 -23.70 22.90
N LYS A 259 7.94 -22.73 23.81
CA LYS A 259 8.15 -22.94 25.23
C LYS A 259 6.90 -22.51 25.98
N HIS A 260 6.29 -23.45 26.67
CA HIS A 260 5.16 -23.19 27.54
C HIS A 260 5.67 -22.66 28.88
N ILE A 261 5.22 -21.47 29.25
CA ILE A 261 5.60 -20.82 30.50
C ILE A 261 4.32 -20.60 31.29
N ASP A 262 4.24 -21.26 32.45
CA ASP A 262 3.21 -20.99 33.43
C ASP A 262 3.58 -19.75 34.26
N ASN A 263 2.58 -19.03 34.77
CA ASN A 263 2.75 -17.88 35.66
C ASN A 263 3.69 -16.77 35.12
N TYR A 264 3.55 -16.43 33.84
CA TYR A 264 4.29 -15.35 33.21
C TYR A 264 3.63 -13.99 33.48
N GLU A 265 4.40 -12.99 33.91
CA GLU A 265 3.92 -11.62 34.07
C GLU A 265 3.74 -10.96 32.71
N LEU A 266 2.49 -10.86 32.26
CA LEU A 266 2.12 -10.23 31.01
C LEU A 266 1.71 -8.78 31.25
N LYS A 267 2.47 -7.84 30.69
CA LYS A 267 2.13 -6.42 30.65
C LYS A 267 1.34 -6.08 29.39
N ASN A 268 0.23 -5.37 29.55
CA ASN A 268 -0.59 -4.82 28.47
C ASN A 268 -0.64 -3.30 28.55
N THR A 269 -0.48 -2.63 27.41
CA THR A 269 -0.67 -1.19 27.26
C THR A 269 -2.09 -0.94 26.77
N MET A 270 -2.93 -0.39 27.64
CA MET A 270 -4.39 -0.44 27.49
C MET A 270 -4.93 0.37 26.30
N PHE A 271 -4.28 1.49 25.98
CA PHE A 271 -4.80 2.47 25.02
C PHE A 271 -3.80 2.79 23.89
N ASP A 272 -2.90 1.86 23.54
CA ASP A 272 -1.84 2.10 22.55
C ASP A 272 -2.40 2.63 21.22
N GLY A 273 -2.12 3.90 20.97
CA GLY A 273 -2.52 4.59 19.75
C GLY A 273 -4.02 4.92 19.67
N GLN A 274 -4.77 4.79 20.76
CA GLN A 274 -6.16 5.22 20.86
C GLN A 274 -6.27 6.74 21.01
N ALA A 275 -7.35 7.31 20.51
CA ALA A 275 -7.78 8.67 20.79
C ALA A 275 -9.30 8.71 20.98
N LEU A 276 -9.77 9.72 21.69
CA LEU A 276 -11.17 10.12 21.79
C LEU A 276 -11.30 11.47 21.08
N ILE A 277 -12.32 11.65 20.25
CA ILE A 277 -12.56 12.89 19.52
C ILE A 277 -13.99 13.36 19.81
N ASP A 278 -14.15 14.65 20.09
CA ASP A 278 -15.44 15.23 20.39
C ASP A 278 -16.37 15.18 19.16
N SER A 279 -17.62 14.82 19.40
CA SER A 279 -18.64 14.64 18.37
C SER A 279 -18.91 15.91 17.58
N SER A 280 -18.65 17.10 18.15
CA SER A 280 -18.82 18.39 17.46
C SER A 280 -17.86 18.59 16.28
N ILE A 281 -16.68 17.96 16.31
CA ILE A 281 -15.68 18.02 15.24
C ILE A 281 -15.54 16.69 14.48
N PHE A 282 -16.27 15.66 14.89
CA PHE A 282 -16.26 14.37 14.22
C PHE A 282 -16.97 14.48 12.85
N PRO A 283 -16.39 13.95 11.76
CA PRO A 283 -17.00 14.03 10.45
C PRO A 283 -18.31 13.25 10.41
N THR A 284 -19.38 13.87 9.89
CA THR A 284 -20.73 13.29 9.81
C THR A 284 -20.82 11.99 8.98
N TRP A 285 -19.90 11.80 8.04
CA TRP A 285 -19.79 10.57 7.23
C TRP A 285 -18.96 9.47 7.91
N GLY A 286 -18.24 9.79 8.99
CA GLY A 286 -17.49 8.81 9.77
C GLY A 286 -18.45 7.91 10.56
N ASN A 287 -18.08 6.65 10.74
CA ASN A 287 -18.87 5.68 11.50
C ASN A 287 -18.13 5.27 12.77
N GLY A 288 -18.45 5.93 13.89
CA GLY A 288 -17.95 5.65 15.26
C GLY A 288 -16.45 5.88 15.49
N TYR A 289 -15.65 5.86 14.44
CA TYR A 289 -14.19 5.84 14.50
C TYR A 289 -13.55 6.43 13.24
N ILE A 290 -12.44 7.14 13.39
CA ILE A 290 -11.57 7.56 12.30
C ILE A 290 -10.08 7.33 12.64
N LEU A 291 -9.31 6.83 11.68
CA LEU A 291 -7.87 6.67 11.81
C LEU A 291 -7.15 7.92 11.30
N LEU A 292 -6.54 8.69 12.20
CA LEU A 292 -5.91 9.97 11.88
C LEU A 292 -4.40 9.83 11.60
N ARG A 293 -3.90 10.65 10.68
CA ARG A 293 -2.49 10.80 10.36
C ARG A 293 -2.08 12.26 10.29
N HIS A 294 -0.90 12.52 10.83
CA HIS A 294 -0.16 13.76 10.61
C HIS A 294 1.36 13.44 10.64
N HIS A 295 2.22 14.45 10.56
CA HIS A 295 3.66 14.31 10.84
C HIS A 295 3.87 13.54 12.13
N PHE A 296 4.48 12.35 12.01
CA PHE A 296 4.86 11.50 13.13
C PHE A 296 3.73 11.27 14.15
N CYS A 297 2.48 11.29 13.68
CA CYS A 297 1.30 11.09 14.51
C CYS A 297 0.40 10.05 13.85
N LYS A 298 0.00 9.05 14.62
CA LYS A 298 -0.95 8.01 14.21
C LYS A 298 -1.82 7.70 15.42
N MET A 299 -3.10 8.03 15.30
CA MET A 299 -4.08 7.77 16.35
C MET A 299 -5.39 7.23 15.78
N ALA A 300 -6.03 6.43 16.59
CA ALA A 300 -7.28 5.74 16.34
C ALA A 300 -8.36 6.47 17.15
N ALA A 301 -9.03 7.45 16.53
CA ALA A 301 -9.94 8.37 17.21
C ALA A 301 -11.40 7.88 17.19
N PHE A 302 -11.96 7.61 18.35
CA PHE A 302 -13.35 7.18 18.55
C PHE A 302 -14.24 8.39 18.88
N SER A 303 -15.41 8.47 18.23
CA SER A 303 -16.36 9.55 18.45
C SER A 303 -16.94 9.48 19.86
N THR A 304 -16.83 10.56 20.61
CA THR A 304 -17.33 10.68 21.99
C THR A 304 -17.90 12.07 22.25
N ASN A 305 -18.48 12.30 23.43
CA ASN A 305 -18.94 13.62 23.86
C ASN A 305 -17.98 14.15 24.94
N ILE A 306 -16.77 14.54 24.54
CA ILE A 306 -15.72 15.03 25.46
C ILE A 306 -16.20 16.27 26.21
N GLN A 307 -16.83 17.20 25.48
CA GLN A 307 -17.32 18.44 26.06
C GLN A 307 -18.46 18.21 27.05
N GLN A 308 -19.33 17.23 26.79
CA GLN A 308 -20.36 16.84 27.76
C GLN A 308 -19.73 16.20 29.01
N PHE A 309 -18.79 15.27 28.83
CA PHE A 309 -18.09 14.64 29.95
C PHE A 309 -17.44 15.68 30.88
N PHE A 310 -16.77 16.68 30.33
CA PHE A 310 -16.16 17.73 31.16
C PHE A 310 -17.18 18.64 31.83
N ARG A 311 -18.32 18.94 31.19
CA ARG A 311 -19.42 19.68 31.84
C ARG A 311 -19.98 18.91 33.03
N ASP A 312 -20.21 17.61 32.87
CA ASP A 312 -20.74 16.76 33.91
C ASP A 312 -19.74 16.60 35.07
N TYR A 313 -18.46 16.47 34.76
CA TYR A 313 -17.40 16.26 35.75
C TYR A 313 -17.06 17.53 36.55
N PHE A 314 -16.95 18.68 35.89
CA PHE A 314 -16.54 19.94 36.54
C PHE A 314 -17.69 20.82 36.98
N GLY A 315 -18.92 20.58 36.51
CA GLY A 315 -20.10 21.37 36.84
C GLY A 315 -19.90 22.85 36.54
N GLU A 316 -20.16 23.69 37.54
CA GLU A 316 -20.03 25.16 37.44
C GLU A 316 -18.60 25.62 37.09
N ASN A 317 -17.58 24.84 37.45
CA ASN A 317 -16.18 25.17 37.20
C ASN A 317 -15.72 24.87 35.77
N TYR A 318 -16.57 24.29 34.91
CA TYR A 318 -16.20 23.85 33.56
C TYR A 318 -15.51 24.94 32.72
N TYR A 319 -15.97 26.19 32.78
CA TYR A 319 -15.42 27.28 31.95
C TYR A 319 -14.02 27.76 32.37
N SER A 320 -13.62 27.49 33.61
CA SER A 320 -12.33 27.87 34.20
C SER A 320 -11.44 26.68 34.57
N ALA A 321 -11.95 25.46 34.48
CA ALA A 321 -11.21 24.25 34.83
C ALA A 321 -10.04 24.02 33.87
N ILE A 322 -8.90 23.67 34.46
CA ILE A 322 -7.63 23.41 33.77
C ILE A 322 -7.18 21.99 34.11
N VAL A 323 -6.67 21.29 33.11
CA VAL A 323 -6.00 20.00 33.25
C VAL A 323 -4.60 20.06 32.66
N LYS A 324 -3.71 19.16 33.09
CA LYS A 324 -2.34 19.07 32.58
C LYS A 324 -2.17 17.87 31.68
N ASP A 325 -1.47 18.05 30.59
CA ASP A 325 -1.02 16.97 29.74
C ASP A 325 0.22 16.26 30.33
N MET A 326 0.73 15.25 29.62
CA MET A 326 1.91 14.50 30.06
C MET A 326 3.22 15.32 30.11
N PHE A 327 3.26 16.47 29.42
CA PHE A 327 4.39 17.39 29.38
C PHE A 327 4.27 18.50 30.46
N GLY A 328 3.14 18.54 31.18
CA GLY A 328 2.84 19.57 32.17
C GLY A 328 2.21 20.83 31.58
N VAL A 329 1.84 20.83 30.30
CA VAL A 329 1.14 21.95 29.64
C VAL A 329 -0.29 22.02 30.16
N GLU A 330 -0.74 23.22 30.48
CA GLU A 330 -2.08 23.49 30.99
C GLU A 330 -3.07 23.70 29.83
N HIS A 331 -4.20 23.01 29.89
CA HIS A 331 -5.29 23.11 28.93
C HIS A 331 -6.59 23.44 29.64
N PHE A 332 -7.34 24.41 29.11
CA PHE A 332 -8.73 24.61 29.52
C PHE A 332 -9.58 23.46 29.00
N VAL A 333 -10.37 22.84 29.88
CA VAL A 333 -11.16 21.65 29.52
C VAL A 333 -12.21 21.93 28.43
N LYS A 334 -12.72 23.16 28.39
CA LYS A 334 -13.66 23.64 27.36
C LYS A 334 -13.06 23.69 25.94
N ASP A 335 -11.73 23.73 25.83
CA ASP A 335 -11.04 23.85 24.54
C ASP A 335 -10.56 22.49 24.02
N ILE A 336 -10.65 21.41 24.83
CA ILE A 336 -10.15 20.08 24.46
C ILE A 336 -11.12 19.39 23.49
N GLU A 337 -10.69 19.21 22.25
CA GLU A 337 -11.49 18.57 21.20
C GLU A 337 -11.07 17.11 20.97
N LEU A 338 -9.88 16.72 21.43
CA LEU A 338 -9.33 15.39 21.26
C LEU A 338 -8.44 14.99 22.44
N ILE A 339 -8.55 13.76 22.90
CA ILE A 339 -7.70 13.17 23.94
C ILE A 339 -6.97 11.97 23.35
N THR A 340 -5.66 11.83 23.56
CA THR A 340 -4.89 10.67 23.09
C THR A 340 -3.71 10.38 24.02
N THR A 341 -2.92 9.35 23.70
CA THR A 341 -1.76 8.93 24.50
C THR A 341 -0.43 9.16 23.77
N ASP A 342 0.66 9.13 24.53
CA ASP A 342 2.02 9.30 24.06
C ASP A 342 2.44 8.29 22.99
N ASN A 343 1.93 7.05 23.01
CA ASN A 343 2.21 6.12 21.93
C ASN A 343 1.63 6.58 20.58
N ALA A 344 0.58 7.40 20.52
CA ALA A 344 0.15 7.97 19.25
C ALA A 344 1.17 8.96 18.64
N MET A 345 2.03 9.53 19.48
CA MET A 345 2.97 10.61 19.19
C MET A 345 4.37 10.08 18.88
N LYS A 346 4.55 9.59 17.65
CA LYS A 346 5.81 8.97 17.21
C LYS A 346 6.98 9.95 17.09
N TRP A 347 6.72 11.27 17.14
CA TRP A 347 7.78 12.30 17.14
C TRP A 347 8.58 12.31 18.44
N LEU A 348 8.02 11.79 19.55
CA LEU A 348 8.70 11.68 20.84
C LEU A 348 10.01 10.87 20.76
N LYS A 349 10.14 10.00 19.76
CA LYS A 349 11.36 9.21 19.51
C LYS A 349 12.54 10.02 18.94
N PHE A 350 12.34 11.30 18.61
CA PHE A 350 13.33 12.13 17.91
C PHE A 350 13.75 13.38 18.69
N ASP A 351 13.53 13.39 20.01
CA ASP A 351 13.93 14.48 20.90
C ASP A 351 13.44 15.84 20.37
N LYS A 352 12.14 15.92 20.10
CA LYS A 352 11.44 17.14 19.67
C LYS A 352 10.46 17.51 20.78
N SER A 353 10.23 18.81 20.98
CA SER A 353 9.24 19.28 21.95
C SER A 353 7.81 19.21 21.38
N TYR A 354 6.84 19.32 22.28
CA TYR A 354 5.43 19.46 21.92
C TYR A 354 5.19 20.71 21.06
N GLU A 355 5.81 21.84 21.39
CA GLU A 355 5.74 23.10 20.64
C GLU A 355 6.27 22.92 19.22
N TYR A 356 7.42 22.24 19.07
CA TYR A 356 7.98 21.94 17.77
C TYR A 356 6.99 21.16 16.92
N TRP A 357 6.32 20.16 17.48
CA TRP A 357 5.32 19.40 16.74
C TRP A 357 4.08 20.27 16.40
N CYS A 358 3.62 21.10 17.33
CA CYS A 358 2.51 22.03 17.10
C CYS A 358 2.79 22.95 15.90
N ASP A 359 3.97 23.54 15.82
CA ASP A 359 4.37 24.42 14.71
C ASP A 359 4.26 23.72 13.36
N ARG A 360 4.65 22.44 13.30
CA ARG A 360 4.61 21.62 12.09
C ARG A 360 3.17 21.23 11.71
N VAL A 361 2.27 21.14 12.68
CA VAL A 361 0.82 20.99 12.45
C VAL A 361 0.21 22.30 11.95
N TYR A 362 0.61 23.45 12.50
CA TYR A 362 0.18 24.77 12.04
C TYR A 362 0.61 25.08 10.61
N GLU A 363 1.84 24.72 10.22
CA GLU A 363 2.33 24.81 8.84
C GLU A 363 1.44 24.07 7.82
N ASN A 364 0.67 23.07 8.28
CA ASN A 364 -0.27 22.27 7.48
C ASN A 364 -1.74 22.68 7.69
N GLY A 365 -1.99 23.88 8.25
CA GLY A 365 -3.33 24.41 8.47
C GLY A 365 -4.15 23.62 9.49
N CYS A 366 -3.49 22.89 10.40
CA CYS A 366 -4.12 22.00 11.38
C CYS A 366 -4.92 20.85 10.77
N MET A 367 -4.61 20.44 9.53
CA MET A 367 -5.37 19.42 8.82
C MET A 367 -4.84 18.02 9.09
N PHE A 368 -5.61 17.21 9.81
CA PHE A 368 -5.34 15.79 9.99
C PHE A 368 -5.96 14.99 8.86
N GLY A 369 -5.19 14.03 8.33
CA GLY A 369 -5.65 13.13 7.29
C GLY A 369 -6.42 11.95 7.89
N ILE A 370 -7.64 11.70 7.42
CA ILE A 370 -8.44 10.54 7.81
C ILE A 370 -8.15 9.41 6.83
N VAL A 371 -7.53 8.34 7.31
CA VAL A 371 -7.11 7.19 6.47
C VAL A 371 -8.24 6.19 6.25
N LYS A 372 -9.04 5.94 7.28
CA LYS A 372 -10.18 5.02 7.23
C LYS A 372 -11.15 5.30 8.36
N THR A 373 -12.37 4.83 8.18
CA THR A 373 -13.42 4.75 9.20
C THR A 373 -13.95 3.31 9.28
N ALA A 374 -14.82 3.01 10.23
CA ALA A 374 -15.49 1.71 10.27
C ALA A 374 -16.34 1.53 9.01
N HIS A 375 -16.34 0.32 8.47
CA HIS A 375 -17.14 -0.06 7.32
C HIS A 375 -17.75 -1.43 7.59
N GLU A 376 -18.93 -1.65 7.03
CA GLU A 376 -19.58 -2.96 7.07
C GLU A 376 -18.69 -4.02 6.40
N SER A 377 -18.73 -5.25 6.89
CA SER A 377 -18.03 -6.35 6.22
C SER A 377 -18.63 -6.54 4.83
N LYS A 378 -17.81 -6.98 3.87
CA LYS A 378 -18.28 -7.37 2.53
C LYS A 378 -19.27 -8.54 2.57
N LEU A 379 -19.35 -9.25 3.70
CA LEU A 379 -20.25 -10.36 3.94
C LEU A 379 -21.36 -10.00 4.97
N GLY A 380 -21.61 -8.72 5.24
CA GLY A 380 -22.62 -8.26 6.20
C GLY A 380 -22.13 -8.38 7.64
N GLU A 381 -22.79 -9.22 8.44
CA GLU A 381 -22.47 -9.41 9.86
C GLU A 381 -21.34 -10.42 10.12
N VAL A 382 -20.82 -11.06 9.07
CA VAL A 382 -19.77 -12.10 9.19
C VAL A 382 -18.48 -11.72 8.48
N GLN A 383 -17.38 -12.40 8.82
CA GLN A 383 -16.08 -12.27 8.17
C GLN A 383 -15.47 -13.64 7.91
N ARG A 384 -14.65 -13.76 6.86
CA ARG A 384 -13.91 -14.99 6.57
C ARG A 384 -12.78 -15.19 7.57
N MET A 385 -12.68 -16.38 8.13
CA MET A 385 -11.50 -16.81 8.87
C MET A 385 -10.34 -17.07 7.91
N SER A 386 -9.13 -16.71 8.33
CA SER A 386 -7.92 -17.07 7.58
C SER A 386 -7.54 -18.52 7.85
N TYR A 387 -6.85 -19.16 6.90
CA TYR A 387 -6.33 -20.52 7.06
C TYR A 387 -5.46 -20.67 8.34
N GLN A 388 -4.69 -19.64 8.70
CA GLN A 388 -3.89 -19.62 9.92
C GLN A 388 -4.73 -19.70 11.19
N MET A 389 -5.89 -19.02 11.22
CA MET A 389 -6.81 -19.09 12.35
C MET A 389 -7.46 -20.47 12.45
N VAL A 390 -7.86 -21.05 11.31
CA VAL A 390 -8.44 -22.41 11.27
C VAL A 390 -7.44 -23.44 11.80
N ASN A 391 -6.16 -23.34 11.43
CA ASN A 391 -5.10 -24.21 11.94
C ASN A 391 -4.77 -24.03 13.43
N SER A 392 -5.35 -23.01 14.08
CA SER A 392 -5.21 -22.77 15.52
C SER A 392 -6.40 -23.30 16.31
N LEU A 393 -7.37 -23.94 15.65
CA LEU A 393 -8.57 -24.51 16.25
C LEU A 393 -8.50 -26.04 16.27
N ASP A 394 -9.23 -26.64 17.20
CA ASP A 394 -9.35 -28.09 17.29
C ASP A 394 -10.17 -28.66 16.14
N GLU A 395 -9.72 -29.81 15.62
CA GLU A 395 -10.38 -30.48 14.49
C GLU A 395 -11.84 -30.85 14.83
N GLU A 396 -12.11 -31.20 16.08
CA GLU A 396 -13.44 -31.64 16.55
C GLU A 396 -14.52 -30.56 16.39
N ILE A 397 -14.16 -29.26 16.45
CA ILE A 397 -15.12 -28.17 16.30
C ILE A 397 -15.34 -27.75 14.83
N MET A 398 -14.59 -28.32 13.88
CA MET A 398 -14.64 -27.94 12.47
C MET A 398 -16.04 -28.00 11.85
N PRO A 399 -16.90 -29.00 12.12
CA PRO A 399 -18.26 -29.02 11.60
C PRO A 399 -19.06 -27.75 11.93
N ASN A 400 -18.86 -27.17 13.12
CA ASN A 400 -19.50 -25.93 13.53
C ASN A 400 -18.84 -24.72 12.85
N VAL A 401 -17.50 -24.70 12.79
CA VAL A 401 -16.74 -23.59 12.20
C VAL A 401 -17.07 -23.39 10.71
N VAL A 402 -17.29 -24.47 9.97
CA VAL A 402 -17.55 -24.41 8.52
C VAL A 402 -19.03 -24.28 8.17
N LYS A 403 -19.93 -24.40 9.15
CA LYS A 403 -21.38 -24.51 8.93
C LYS A 403 -21.93 -23.39 8.06
N GLU A 404 -21.70 -22.13 8.42
CA GLU A 404 -22.16 -20.96 7.69
C GLU A 404 -21.60 -20.93 6.25
N SER A 405 -20.36 -21.37 6.07
CA SER A 405 -19.75 -21.44 4.73
C SER A 405 -20.40 -22.51 3.86
N VAL A 406 -20.66 -23.70 4.43
CA VAL A 406 -21.33 -24.82 3.75
C VAL A 406 -22.77 -24.44 3.39
N GLU A 407 -23.51 -23.87 4.33
CA GLU A 407 -24.88 -23.39 4.12
C GLU A 407 -24.94 -22.31 3.03
N TYR A 408 -24.02 -21.34 3.06
CA TYR A 408 -23.94 -20.30 2.04
C TYR A 408 -23.64 -20.89 0.65
N ILE A 409 -22.67 -21.81 0.54
CA ILE A 409 -22.34 -22.47 -0.73
C ILE A 409 -23.53 -23.29 -1.25
N ASN A 410 -24.24 -23.98 -0.36
CA ASN A 410 -25.43 -24.73 -0.74
C ASN A 410 -26.56 -23.81 -1.22
N LYS A 411 -26.74 -22.65 -0.56
CA LYS A 411 -27.67 -21.61 -1.01
C LYS A 411 -27.30 -21.10 -2.40
N LEU A 412 -26.02 -20.81 -2.67
CA LEU A 412 -25.56 -20.41 -4.01
C LEU A 412 -25.85 -21.48 -5.07
N LYS A 413 -25.71 -22.77 -4.73
CA LYS A 413 -26.02 -23.87 -5.66
C LYS A 413 -27.52 -23.95 -5.97
N GLN A 414 -28.36 -23.85 -4.95
CA GLN A 414 -29.81 -24.11 -5.05
C GLN A 414 -30.62 -22.90 -5.53
N ASP A 415 -30.23 -21.68 -5.14
CA ASP A 415 -30.97 -20.46 -5.46
C ASP A 415 -30.22 -19.61 -6.50
N ASN A 416 -30.83 -19.45 -7.68
CA ASN A 416 -30.27 -18.61 -8.74
C ASN A 416 -30.34 -17.12 -8.39
N SER A 417 -31.34 -16.68 -7.63
CA SER A 417 -31.46 -15.28 -7.19
C SER A 417 -30.33 -14.93 -6.24
N GLU A 418 -30.03 -15.81 -5.28
CA GLU A 418 -28.88 -15.63 -4.38
C GLU A 418 -27.55 -15.64 -5.15
N PHE A 419 -27.42 -16.53 -6.15
CA PHE A 419 -26.23 -16.54 -7.00
C PHE A 419 -26.08 -15.24 -7.81
N LEU A 420 -27.15 -14.66 -8.35
CA LEU A 420 -27.10 -13.38 -9.04
C LEU A 420 -26.73 -12.22 -8.10
N LYS A 421 -27.22 -12.23 -6.84
CA LYS A 421 -26.77 -11.27 -5.82
C LYS A 421 -25.27 -11.40 -5.54
N TYR A 422 -24.75 -12.63 -5.49
CA TYR A 422 -23.31 -12.86 -5.37
C TYR A 422 -22.54 -12.29 -6.56
N LEU A 423 -23.01 -12.49 -7.79
CA LEU A 423 -22.37 -11.91 -8.99
C LEU A 423 -22.35 -10.39 -8.91
N GLU A 424 -23.47 -9.76 -8.53
CA GLU A 424 -23.60 -8.30 -8.45
C GLU A 424 -22.64 -7.71 -7.42
N LYS A 425 -22.54 -8.34 -6.23
CA LYS A 425 -21.59 -7.91 -5.18
C LYS A 425 -20.12 -8.07 -5.57
N ASN A 426 -19.81 -8.98 -6.51
CA ASN A 426 -18.43 -9.35 -6.84
C ASN A 426 -18.02 -8.98 -8.28
N LYS A 427 -18.86 -8.26 -9.03
CA LYS A 427 -18.53 -7.83 -10.39
C LYS A 427 -17.35 -6.85 -10.36
N ASN A 428 -16.42 -7.05 -11.29
CA ASN A 428 -15.30 -6.13 -11.48
C ASN A 428 -14.80 -6.22 -12.92
N PHE A 429 -13.91 -5.30 -13.30
CA PHE A 429 -13.38 -5.21 -14.66
C PHE A 429 -12.72 -6.49 -15.20
N SER A 430 -12.30 -7.41 -14.32
CA SER A 430 -11.58 -8.64 -14.69
C SER A 430 -12.49 -9.87 -14.80
N ASN A 431 -13.80 -9.75 -14.57
CA ASN A 431 -14.73 -10.88 -14.65
C ASN A 431 -15.94 -10.61 -15.56
N ASP A 432 -16.64 -11.68 -15.93
CA ASP A 432 -17.79 -11.70 -16.84
C ASP A 432 -19.14 -11.60 -16.09
N TYR A 433 -19.13 -11.21 -14.81
CA TYR A 433 -20.31 -11.31 -13.94
C TYR A 433 -21.43 -10.37 -14.40
N GLU A 434 -21.08 -9.15 -14.83
CA GLU A 434 -22.04 -8.18 -15.36
C GLU A 434 -22.76 -8.70 -16.62
N VAL A 435 -22.04 -9.42 -17.49
CA VAL A 435 -22.62 -10.04 -18.68
C VAL A 435 -23.61 -11.15 -18.30
N LEU A 436 -23.25 -12.01 -17.34
CA LEU A 436 -24.13 -13.07 -16.85
C LEU A 436 -25.42 -12.52 -16.24
N ILE A 437 -25.32 -11.45 -15.45
CA ILE A 437 -26.47 -10.77 -14.85
C ILE A 437 -27.36 -10.18 -15.94
N ALA A 438 -26.78 -9.45 -16.91
CA ALA A 438 -27.52 -8.84 -18.00
C ALA A 438 -28.30 -9.88 -18.84
N LEU A 439 -27.69 -11.04 -19.13
CA LEU A 439 -28.35 -12.12 -19.87
C LEU A 439 -29.53 -12.72 -19.08
N CYS A 440 -29.39 -12.91 -17.77
CA CYS A 440 -30.49 -13.37 -16.90
C CYS A 440 -31.63 -12.33 -16.79
N ASN A 441 -31.29 -11.04 -16.73
CA ASN A 441 -32.29 -9.97 -16.68
C ASN A 441 -33.07 -9.84 -18.00
N GLN A 442 -32.39 -10.01 -19.13
CA GLN A 442 -33.01 -9.97 -20.45
C GLN A 442 -33.91 -11.19 -20.69
N ASN A 443 -33.49 -12.38 -20.23
CA ASN A 443 -34.26 -13.61 -20.35
C ASN A 443 -34.07 -14.51 -19.12
N PRO A 444 -35.05 -14.60 -18.22
CA PRO A 444 -34.97 -15.45 -17.02
C PRO A 444 -34.72 -16.93 -17.33
N ASP A 445 -35.15 -17.46 -18.49
CA ASP A 445 -34.89 -18.85 -18.90
C ASP A 445 -33.42 -19.12 -19.22
N PHE A 446 -32.58 -18.10 -19.37
CA PHE A 446 -31.15 -18.25 -19.59
C PHE A 446 -30.46 -19.08 -18.50
N VAL A 447 -31.01 -19.08 -17.27
CA VAL A 447 -30.50 -19.90 -16.15
C VAL A 447 -30.57 -21.41 -16.43
N ARG A 448 -31.40 -21.83 -17.39
CA ARG A 448 -31.53 -23.23 -17.82
C ARG A 448 -30.48 -23.63 -18.87
N SER A 449 -29.79 -22.67 -19.47
CA SER A 449 -28.74 -22.92 -20.46
C SER A 449 -27.56 -23.69 -19.86
N SER A 450 -26.92 -24.53 -20.69
CA SER A 450 -25.68 -25.21 -20.31
C SER A 450 -24.59 -24.20 -19.93
N TYR A 451 -24.47 -23.11 -20.69
CA TYR A 451 -23.50 -22.07 -20.43
C TYR A 451 -23.64 -21.45 -19.03
N PHE A 452 -24.85 -21.05 -18.62
CA PHE A 452 -25.06 -20.50 -17.29
C PHE A 452 -24.73 -21.52 -16.20
N ARG A 453 -25.17 -22.77 -16.34
CA ARG A 453 -24.91 -23.85 -15.38
C ARG A 453 -23.41 -24.14 -15.23
N ASP A 454 -22.67 -24.18 -16.33
CA ASP A 454 -21.23 -24.42 -16.33
C ASP A 454 -20.46 -23.24 -15.74
N ARG A 455 -20.83 -22.00 -16.07
CA ARG A 455 -20.24 -20.80 -15.47
C ARG A 455 -20.53 -20.74 -13.97
N LYS A 456 -21.78 -21.00 -13.54
CA LYS A 456 -22.16 -21.09 -12.13
C LYS A 456 -21.31 -22.10 -11.38
N LYS A 457 -21.16 -23.32 -11.93
CA LYS A 457 -20.29 -24.37 -11.38
C LYS A 457 -18.83 -23.92 -11.28
N ALA A 458 -18.28 -23.32 -12.34
CA ALA A 458 -16.90 -22.86 -12.36
C ALA A 458 -16.63 -21.73 -11.34
N ILE A 459 -17.57 -20.79 -11.21
CA ILE A 459 -17.50 -19.67 -10.27
C ILE A 459 -17.58 -20.17 -8.82
N ILE A 460 -18.54 -21.05 -8.50
CA ILE A 460 -18.64 -21.65 -7.16
C ILE A 460 -17.42 -22.51 -6.86
N LYS A 461 -16.90 -23.27 -7.83
CA LYS A 461 -15.66 -24.04 -7.65
C LYS A 461 -14.47 -23.13 -7.36
N GLY A 462 -14.34 -22.01 -8.07
CA GLY A 462 -13.32 -21.00 -7.81
C GLY A 462 -13.45 -20.40 -6.41
N TYR A 463 -14.66 -20.22 -5.90
CA TYR A 463 -14.90 -19.73 -4.54
C TYR A 463 -14.42 -20.71 -3.45
N VAL A 464 -14.55 -22.02 -3.69
CA VAL A 464 -14.20 -23.08 -2.71
C VAL A 464 -12.71 -23.43 -2.71
N LEU A 465 -12.05 -23.32 -3.87
CA LEU A 465 -10.63 -23.71 -4.03
C LEU A 465 -9.63 -22.60 -3.69
N ILE A 466 -10.10 -21.38 -3.45
CA ILE A 466 -9.30 -20.22 -3.00
C ILE A 466 -9.53 -20.04 -1.52
#